data_AF-A0A3M1P589-F1
#
_entry.id   AF-A0A3M1P589-F1
#
_cell.length_a   1.000
_cell.length_b   1.000
_cell.length_c   1.000
_cell.angle_alpha   90.00
_cell.angle_beta   90.00
_cell.angle_gamma   90.00
#
_symmetry.space_group_name_H-M   'P 1'
#
loop_
_entity.id
_entity.type
_entity.pdbx_description
1 polymer ?
#
loop_
_entity_poly.entity_id
_entity_poly.type
_entity_poly.pdbx_seq_one_letter_code
_entity_poly.pdbx_strand_id
1 'polypeptide(L)'
;MHYAQIPMQWVGPFLLRGDIEDRVEAPMATYETPLWPSVNRGARVTEKAGGIRITLVDARMSRSITLQAVNAHEAHQAAQAILEQQDRLQEVVSQSSRFARLIEIHPKIIGNLLILRLEFTTGDASGHNMVTHAADQLIPWLLQHHPQLRYVSISGNFCTDKKVSAVNALHGRGKNVVAETWLPEKLVRR
;
A
#
# COMPACT_ATOMS: atom_id res chain seq x y z
N MET A 1 -14.14 -25.10 19.66
CA MET A 1 -13.75 -23.79 19.12
C MET A 1 -15.00 -22.97 18.91
N HIS A 2 -15.04 -21.74 19.44
CA HIS A 2 -16.15 -20.81 19.20
C HIS A 2 -15.67 -19.75 18.21
N TYR A 3 -16.53 -19.38 17.26
CA TYR A 3 -16.25 -18.37 16.24
C TYR A 3 -17.43 -17.39 16.18
N ALA A 4 -17.15 -16.15 15.80
CA ALA A 4 -18.19 -15.16 15.52
C ALA A 4 -18.81 -15.44 14.14
N GLN A 5 -20.13 -15.54 14.06
CA GLN A 5 -20.85 -15.73 12.79
C GLN A 5 -21.26 -14.38 12.21
N ILE A 6 -20.69 -14.00 11.07
CA ILE A 6 -21.06 -12.79 10.33
C ILE A 6 -21.91 -13.19 9.12
N PRO A 7 -23.14 -12.67 8.97
CA PRO A 7 -23.96 -12.91 7.78
C PRO A 7 -23.25 -12.50 6.49
N MET A 8 -23.44 -13.26 5.41
CA MET A 8 -22.79 -13.04 4.12
C MET A 8 -23.75 -13.28 2.96
N GLN A 9 -23.67 -12.47 1.91
CA GLN A 9 -24.34 -12.69 0.63
C GLN A 9 -23.39 -12.44 -0.55
N TRP A 10 -23.65 -13.14 -1.65
CA TRP A 10 -23.05 -12.84 -2.95
C TRP A 10 -23.83 -11.72 -3.62
N VAL A 11 -23.13 -10.68 -4.06
CA VAL A 11 -23.73 -9.48 -4.66
C VAL A 11 -23.13 -9.26 -6.05
N GLY A 12 -23.96 -8.91 -7.03
CA GLY A 12 -23.52 -8.69 -8.41
C GLY A 12 -24.52 -9.19 -9.46
N PRO A 13 -24.08 -9.44 -10.70
CA PRO A 13 -22.68 -9.44 -11.13
C PRO A 13 -22.13 -8.03 -11.38
N PHE A 14 -20.84 -7.85 -11.13
CA PHE A 14 -20.06 -6.69 -11.56
C PHE A 14 -19.38 -7.00 -12.88
N LEU A 15 -19.71 -6.24 -13.91
CA LEU A 15 -19.01 -6.30 -15.19
C LEU A 15 -17.81 -5.36 -15.14
N LEU A 16 -16.60 -5.91 -15.07
CA LEU A 16 -15.35 -5.17 -15.00
C LEU A 16 -14.69 -5.11 -16.38
N ARG A 17 -14.13 -3.95 -16.72
CA ARG A 17 -13.46 -3.64 -18.00
C ARG A 17 -12.09 -2.99 -17.77
N GLY A 18 -11.18 -3.06 -18.74
CA GLY A 18 -9.88 -2.38 -18.70
C GLY A 18 -8.73 -3.30 -18.33
N ASP A 19 -7.93 -2.94 -17.32
CA ASP A 19 -6.77 -3.74 -16.89
C ASP A 19 -7.19 -5.15 -16.40
N ILE A 20 -8.46 -5.30 -16.04
CA ILE A 20 -9.12 -6.58 -15.82
C ILE A 20 -10.43 -6.63 -16.62
N GLU A 21 -10.66 -7.77 -17.27
CA GLU A 21 -11.90 -8.07 -18.00
C GLU A 21 -12.56 -9.29 -17.35
N ASP A 22 -13.60 -9.05 -16.55
CA ASP A 22 -14.24 -10.11 -15.78
C ASP A 22 -15.72 -9.79 -15.49
N ARG A 23 -16.50 -10.81 -15.14
CA ARG A 23 -17.87 -10.69 -14.67
C ARG A 23 -18.04 -11.48 -13.39
N VAL A 24 -18.00 -10.79 -12.26
CA VAL A 24 -17.84 -11.41 -10.93
C VAL A 24 -19.00 -11.12 -10.00
N GLU A 25 -19.27 -12.04 -9.08
CA GLU A 25 -20.06 -11.76 -7.87
C GLU A 25 -19.11 -11.57 -6.69
N ALA A 26 -19.34 -10.54 -5.87
CA ALA A 26 -18.51 -10.25 -4.70
C ALA A 26 -19.16 -10.81 -3.43
N PRO A 27 -18.44 -11.60 -2.61
CA PRO A 27 -18.92 -12.01 -1.30
C PRO A 27 -18.81 -10.83 -0.33
N MET A 28 -19.94 -10.45 0.28
CA MET A 28 -20.01 -9.33 1.23
C MET A 28 -20.50 -9.82 2.59
N ALA A 29 -19.65 -9.76 3.62
CA ALA A 29 -20.00 -10.12 5.00
C ALA A 29 -20.27 -8.86 5.84
N THR A 30 -21.48 -8.71 6.37
CA THR A 30 -21.89 -7.53 7.16
C THR A 30 -23.11 -7.81 8.02
N TYR A 31 -23.29 -7.03 9.09
CA TYR A 31 -24.54 -6.95 9.84
C TYR A 31 -25.45 -5.80 9.36
N GLU A 32 -24.94 -4.92 8.50
CA GLU A 32 -25.71 -3.85 7.87
C GLU A 32 -26.46 -4.40 6.65
N THR A 33 -27.60 -5.04 6.89
CA THR A 33 -28.37 -5.75 5.86
C THR A 33 -28.79 -4.91 4.64
N PRO A 34 -29.04 -3.57 4.75
CA PRO A 34 -29.34 -2.75 3.57
C PRO A 34 -28.18 -2.62 2.57
N LEU A 35 -26.95 -2.95 2.96
CA LEU A 35 -25.77 -2.81 2.11
C LEU A 35 -25.85 -3.72 0.87
N TRP A 36 -26.30 -4.98 1.01
CA TRP A 36 -26.39 -5.93 -0.11
C TRP A 36 -27.32 -5.46 -1.24
N PRO A 37 -28.61 -5.14 -1.00
CA PRO A 37 -29.48 -4.67 -2.08
C PRO A 37 -29.04 -3.33 -2.67
N SER A 38 -28.43 -2.44 -1.87
CA SER A 38 -27.90 -1.16 -2.34
C SER A 38 -26.74 -1.33 -3.32
N VAL A 39 -25.73 -2.15 -2.96
CA VAL A 39 -24.60 -2.47 -3.83
C VAL A 39 -25.05 -3.26 -5.05
N ASN A 40 -25.99 -4.20 -4.90
CA ASN A 40 -26.53 -4.97 -6.03
C ASN A 40 -27.23 -4.07 -7.06
N ARG A 41 -27.97 -3.06 -6.58
CA ARG A 41 -28.58 -2.06 -7.48
C ARG A 41 -27.50 -1.31 -8.26
N GLY A 42 -26.41 -0.91 -7.61
CA GLY A 42 -25.24 -0.31 -8.26
C GLY A 42 -24.68 -1.21 -9.36
N ALA A 43 -24.40 -2.47 -9.05
CA ALA A 43 -23.91 -3.47 -10.00
C ALA A 43 -24.83 -3.62 -11.23
N ARG A 44 -26.16 -3.70 -11.03
CA ARG A 44 -27.13 -3.80 -12.12
C ARG A 44 -27.19 -2.56 -13.01
N VAL A 45 -27.01 -1.37 -12.44
CA VAL A 45 -27.01 -0.11 -13.20
C VAL A 45 -25.73 -0.01 -14.02
N THR A 46 -24.57 -0.31 -13.44
CA THR A 46 -23.29 -0.24 -14.14
C THR A 46 -23.16 -1.34 -15.21
N GLU A 47 -23.67 -2.55 -14.98
CA GLU A 47 -23.71 -3.62 -15.99
C GLU A 47 -24.50 -3.18 -17.23
N LYS A 48 -25.69 -2.57 -17.03
CA LYS A 48 -26.50 -2.01 -18.13
C LYS A 48 -25.85 -0.82 -18.83
N ALA A 49 -24.92 -0.14 -18.17
CA ALA A 49 -24.15 0.96 -18.71
C ALA A 49 -22.88 0.51 -19.46
N GLY A 50 -22.63 -0.80 -19.57
CA GLY A 50 -21.46 -1.37 -20.26
C GLY A 50 -20.33 -1.81 -19.34
N GLY A 51 -20.50 -1.68 -18.02
CA GLY A 51 -19.57 -2.11 -16.99
C GLY A 51 -18.82 -0.96 -16.30
N ILE A 52 -17.90 -1.35 -15.43
CA ILE A 52 -17.02 -0.45 -14.66
C ILE A 52 -15.61 -0.62 -15.23
N ARG A 53 -15.03 0.46 -15.74
CA ARG A 53 -13.64 0.49 -16.18
C ARG A 53 -12.74 0.60 -14.95
N ILE A 54 -11.78 -0.31 -14.85
CA ILE A 54 -10.82 -0.42 -13.78
C ILE A 54 -9.43 -0.13 -14.35
N THR A 55 -8.70 0.77 -13.71
CA THR A 55 -7.29 1.08 -14.01
C THR A 55 -6.47 0.93 -12.74
N LEU A 56 -5.45 0.06 -12.75
CA LEU A 56 -4.48 -0.06 -11.69
C LEU A 56 -3.37 0.98 -11.92
N VAL A 57 -3.45 2.08 -11.18
CA VAL A 57 -2.51 3.21 -11.32
C VAL A 57 -1.16 2.88 -10.70
N ASP A 58 -1.16 2.23 -9.54
CA ASP A 58 0.06 1.92 -8.79
C ASP A 58 -0.13 0.74 -7.83
N ALA A 59 0.95 0.01 -7.56
CA ALA A 59 0.95 -1.14 -6.67
C ALA A 59 2.26 -1.22 -5.89
N ARG A 60 2.23 -0.78 -4.63
CA ARG A 60 3.39 -0.77 -3.73
C ARG A 60 3.00 -1.01 -2.29
N MET A 61 3.90 -1.57 -1.49
CA MET A 61 3.73 -1.66 -0.05
C MET A 61 4.85 -0.91 0.65
N SER A 62 4.51 -0.18 1.70
CA SER A 62 5.46 0.68 2.41
C SER A 62 5.75 0.19 3.83
N ARG A 63 6.98 0.38 4.25
CA ARG A 63 7.42 0.32 5.65
C ARG A 63 8.27 1.54 5.94
N SER A 64 8.23 2.05 7.18
CA SER A 64 9.03 3.21 7.56
C SER A 64 9.93 2.87 8.73
N ILE A 65 11.23 3.02 8.58
CA ILE A 65 12.18 2.87 9.69
C ILE A 65 12.57 4.25 10.22
N THR A 66 12.76 4.37 11.53
CA THR A 66 13.24 5.59 12.18
C THR A 66 14.64 5.32 12.71
N LEU A 67 15.55 6.20 12.30
CA LEU A 67 16.93 6.29 12.74
C LEU A 67 17.14 7.66 13.40
N GLN A 68 18.20 7.78 14.19
CA GLN A 68 18.57 9.03 14.86
C GLN A 68 20.04 9.33 14.63
N ALA A 69 20.35 10.55 14.20
CA ALA A 69 21.71 11.09 14.14
C ALA A 69 21.99 11.98 15.35
N VAL A 70 23.21 12.52 15.46
CA VAL A 70 23.52 13.50 16.52
C VAL A 70 22.76 14.81 16.29
N ASN A 71 22.61 15.22 15.03
CA ASN A 71 21.93 16.46 14.65
C ASN A 71 21.29 16.34 13.25
N ALA A 72 20.55 17.39 12.86
CA ALA A 72 19.85 17.43 11.57
C ALA A 72 20.81 17.41 10.35
N HIS A 73 22.03 17.95 10.49
CA HIS A 73 23.02 17.99 9.42
C HIS A 73 23.52 16.59 9.09
N GLU A 74 23.88 15.81 10.10
CA GLU A 74 24.30 14.41 9.93
C GLU A 74 23.15 13.53 9.41
N ALA A 75 21.91 13.75 9.88
CA ALA A 75 20.74 13.06 9.36
C ALA A 75 20.53 13.36 7.87
N HIS A 76 20.74 14.62 7.44
CA HIS A 76 20.64 15.02 6.04
C HIS A 76 21.75 14.41 5.18
N GLN A 77 23.01 14.47 5.62
CA GLN A 77 24.12 13.84 4.91
C GLN A 77 23.92 12.33 4.76
N ALA A 78 23.49 11.66 5.82
CA ALA A 78 23.20 10.23 5.77
C ALA A 78 22.05 9.93 4.79
N ALA A 79 20.97 10.73 4.79
CA ALA A 79 19.86 10.55 3.86
C ALA A 79 20.29 10.65 2.39
N GLN A 80 21.12 11.64 2.05
CA GLN A 80 21.65 11.79 0.68
C GLN A 80 22.50 10.59 0.28
N ALA A 81 23.44 10.17 1.13
CA ALA A 81 24.30 9.02 0.88
C ALA A 81 23.51 7.70 0.75
N ILE A 82 22.42 7.53 1.50
CA ILE A 82 21.53 6.36 1.42
C ILE A 82 20.80 6.32 0.07
N LEU A 83 20.31 7.46 -0.41
CA LEU A 83 19.61 7.54 -1.70
C LEU A 83 20.53 7.18 -2.87
N GLU A 84 21.81 7.54 -2.82
CA GLU A 84 22.82 7.19 -3.82
C GLU A 84 23.13 5.67 -3.85
N GLN A 85 22.71 4.91 -2.84
CA GLN A 85 23.04 3.49 -2.69
C GLN A 85 21.80 2.59 -2.79
N GLN A 86 20.72 3.05 -3.45
CA GLN A 86 19.49 2.28 -3.62
C GLN A 86 19.73 0.88 -4.23
N ASP A 87 20.62 0.75 -5.21
CA ASP A 87 20.93 -0.55 -5.81
C ASP A 87 21.56 -1.53 -4.81
N ARG A 88 22.46 -1.05 -3.95
CA ARG A 88 23.06 -1.88 -2.89
C ARG A 88 22.04 -2.26 -1.82
N LEU A 89 21.13 -1.34 -1.47
CA LEU A 89 20.00 -1.64 -0.58
C LEU A 89 19.08 -2.69 -1.22
N GLN A 90 18.83 -2.62 -2.53
CA GLN A 90 18.07 -3.64 -3.25
C GLN A 90 18.75 -5.01 -3.21
N GLU A 91 20.08 -5.09 -3.30
CA GLU A 91 20.81 -6.36 -3.15
C GLU A 91 20.53 -7.00 -1.78
N VAL A 92 20.58 -6.22 -0.70
CA VAL A 92 20.24 -6.67 0.66
C VAL A 92 18.78 -7.15 0.74
N VAL A 93 17.84 -6.38 0.18
CA VAL A 93 16.41 -6.75 0.14
C VAL A 93 16.21 -8.07 -0.59
N SER A 94 16.93 -8.30 -1.69
CA SER A 94 16.80 -9.51 -2.52
C SER A 94 17.23 -10.78 -1.78
N GLN A 95 18.10 -10.67 -0.78
CA GLN A 95 18.48 -11.79 0.09
C GLN A 95 17.34 -12.21 1.02
N SER A 96 16.42 -11.29 1.33
CA SER A 96 15.32 -11.49 2.29
C SER A 96 14.05 -12.06 1.66
N SER A 97 13.81 -11.78 0.36
CA SER A 97 12.63 -12.25 -0.37
C SER A 97 12.84 -12.08 -1.87
N ARG A 98 12.52 -13.12 -2.65
CA ARG A 98 12.51 -13.05 -4.13
C ARG A 98 11.41 -12.16 -4.72
N PHE A 99 10.39 -11.82 -3.93
CA PHE A 99 9.24 -11.02 -4.37
C PHE A 99 9.36 -9.55 -3.97
N ALA A 100 10.17 -9.24 -2.96
CA ALA A 100 10.35 -7.87 -2.49
C ALA A 100 11.36 -7.15 -3.38
N ARG A 101 10.95 -6.03 -3.97
CA ARG A 101 11.86 -5.12 -4.66
C ARG A 101 11.65 -3.72 -4.12
N LEU A 102 12.66 -3.15 -3.50
CA LEU A 102 12.76 -1.74 -3.11
C LEU A 102 12.73 -0.88 -4.37
N ILE A 103 11.62 -0.17 -4.55
CA ILE A 103 11.39 0.68 -5.72
C ILE A 103 11.65 2.15 -5.43
N GLU A 104 11.47 2.58 -4.17
CA GLU A 104 11.60 3.98 -3.81
C GLU A 104 11.93 4.14 -2.32
N ILE A 105 12.65 5.22 -1.99
CA ILE A 105 13.00 5.60 -0.62
C ILE A 105 12.64 7.08 -0.46
N HIS A 106 11.77 7.39 0.50
CA HIS A 106 11.39 8.75 0.86
C HIS A 106 11.96 9.10 2.24
N PRO A 107 13.09 9.83 2.33
CA PRO A 107 13.61 10.28 3.60
C PRO A 107 12.81 11.47 4.14
N LYS A 108 12.56 11.48 5.44
CA LYS A 108 11.98 12.60 6.17
C LYS A 108 12.81 12.88 7.41
N ILE A 109 13.24 14.13 7.55
CA ILE A 109 14.04 14.59 8.69
C ILE A 109 13.15 15.41 9.62
N ILE A 110 13.18 15.07 10.92
CA ILE A 110 12.46 15.78 11.99
C ILE A 110 13.45 15.98 13.14
N GLY A 111 14.02 17.17 13.26
CA GLY A 111 15.13 17.40 14.18
C GLY A 111 16.32 16.50 13.83
N ASN A 112 16.78 15.68 14.77
CA ASN A 112 17.84 14.70 14.54
C ASN A 112 17.34 13.31 14.13
N LEU A 113 16.03 13.13 13.93
CA LEU A 113 15.46 11.89 13.44
C LEU A 113 15.48 11.84 11.92
N LEU A 114 15.90 10.70 11.36
CA LEU A 114 15.78 10.34 9.96
C LEU A 114 14.77 9.20 9.85
N ILE A 115 13.61 9.48 9.25
CA ILE A 115 12.60 8.47 8.96
C ILE A 115 12.71 8.13 7.48
N LEU A 116 13.02 6.87 7.17
CA LEU A 116 13.07 6.38 5.79
C LEU A 116 11.78 5.62 5.50
N ARG A 117 10.95 6.12 4.59
CA ARG A 117 9.82 5.38 4.05
C ARG A 117 10.29 4.60 2.83
N LEU A 118 10.39 3.30 3.03
CA LEU A 118 10.84 2.31 2.06
C LEU A 118 9.61 1.74 1.35
N GLU A 119 9.62 1.78 0.02
CA GLU A 119 8.51 1.29 -0.80
C GLU A 119 8.95 0.09 -1.63
N PHE A 120 8.10 -0.93 -1.66
CA PHE A 120 8.41 -2.19 -2.28
C PHE A 120 7.30 -2.68 -3.20
N THR A 121 7.64 -3.38 -4.28
CA THR A 121 6.71 -4.34 -4.88
C THR A 121 6.71 -5.63 -4.07
N THR A 122 5.59 -6.34 -4.00
CA THR A 122 5.42 -7.54 -3.16
C THR A 122 4.76 -8.71 -3.88
N GLY A 123 4.77 -8.70 -5.22
CA GLY A 123 4.00 -9.64 -6.04
C GLY A 123 2.51 -9.57 -5.72
N ASP A 124 1.88 -10.73 -5.56
CA ASP A 124 0.45 -10.85 -5.24
C ASP A 124 0.15 -10.79 -3.74
N ALA A 125 1.18 -10.82 -2.88
CA ALA A 125 0.99 -10.70 -1.45
C ALA A 125 0.63 -9.26 -1.07
N SER A 126 -0.24 -9.11 -0.06
CA SER A 126 -0.47 -7.81 0.59
C SER A 126 0.83 -7.21 1.15
N GLY A 127 1.83 -8.04 1.46
CA GLY A 127 3.21 -7.58 1.61
C GLY A 127 3.60 -7.06 3.00
N HIS A 128 2.67 -6.88 3.93
CA HIS A 128 2.93 -6.29 5.25
C HIS A 128 4.13 -6.90 6.01
N ASN A 129 4.18 -8.23 6.14
CA ASN A 129 5.27 -8.92 6.83
C ASN A 129 6.55 -8.95 5.98
N MET A 130 6.39 -9.09 4.66
CA MET A 130 7.50 -9.11 3.70
C MET A 130 8.29 -7.81 3.74
N VAL A 131 7.61 -6.66 3.73
CA VAL A 131 8.29 -5.35 3.80
C VAL A 131 8.83 -5.03 5.18
N THR A 132 8.23 -5.57 6.25
CA THR A 132 8.83 -5.47 7.60
C THR A 132 10.13 -6.23 7.65
N HIS A 133 10.14 -7.49 7.19
CA HIS A 133 11.34 -8.32 7.17
C HIS A 133 12.43 -7.71 6.28
N ALA A 134 12.09 -7.24 5.08
CA ALA A 134 13.03 -6.54 4.21
C ALA A 134 13.62 -5.29 4.87
N ALA A 135 12.79 -4.45 5.51
CA ALA A 135 13.26 -3.28 6.23
C ALA A 135 14.13 -3.63 7.45
N ASP A 136 13.82 -4.72 8.15
CA ASP A 136 14.61 -5.23 9.29
C ASP A 136 16.01 -5.64 8.84
N GLN A 137 16.12 -6.32 7.69
CA GLN A 137 17.43 -6.69 7.09
C GLN A 137 18.24 -5.48 6.62
N LEU A 138 17.57 -4.37 6.25
CA LEU A 138 18.25 -3.14 5.86
C LEU A 138 18.87 -2.40 7.05
N ILE A 139 18.32 -2.53 8.26
CA ILE A 139 18.79 -1.78 9.43
C ILE A 139 20.27 -2.09 9.75
N PRO A 140 20.72 -3.35 9.89
CA PRO A 140 22.13 -3.65 10.15
C PRO A 140 23.07 -3.06 9.08
N TRP A 141 22.69 -3.18 7.81
CA TRP A 141 23.48 -2.63 6.70
C TRP A 141 23.60 -1.11 6.80
N LEU A 142 22.50 -0.42 7.08
CA LEU A 142 22.46 1.04 7.25
C LEU A 142 23.33 1.50 8.41
N LEU A 143 23.26 0.82 9.56
CA LEU A 143 24.05 1.18 10.74
C LEU A 143 25.55 0.90 10.55
N GLN A 144 25.90 -0.12 9.76
CA GLN A 144 27.30 -0.42 9.43
C GLN A 144 27.91 0.63 8.50
N HIS A 145 27.16 1.09 7.49
CA HIS A 145 27.65 2.04 6.49
C HIS A 145 27.47 3.50 6.91
N HIS A 146 26.57 3.77 7.84
CA HIS A 146 26.30 5.09 8.41
C HIS A 146 26.38 5.03 9.94
N PRO A 147 27.60 4.88 10.52
CA PRO A 147 27.80 4.71 11.96
C PRO A 147 27.37 5.93 12.80
N GLN A 148 27.12 7.08 12.16
CA GLN A 148 26.51 8.25 12.79
C GLN A 148 25.02 8.06 13.12
N LEU A 149 24.37 7.04 12.56
CA LEU A 149 22.97 6.73 12.81
C LEU A 149 22.81 5.70 13.93
N ARG A 150 21.72 5.83 14.66
CA ARG A 150 21.25 4.88 15.68
C ARG A 150 19.84 4.43 15.35
N TYR A 151 19.53 3.16 15.60
CA TYR A 151 18.18 2.65 15.44
C TYR A 151 17.23 3.22 16.49
N VAL A 152 15.99 3.52 16.08
CA VAL A 152 14.91 3.97 16.98
C VAL A 152 13.70 3.04 16.88
N SER A 153 13.19 2.80 15.66
CA SER A 153 11.95 2.02 15.47
C SER A 153 11.84 1.45 14.05
N ILE A 154 11.33 0.23 13.92
CA ILE A 154 10.96 -0.42 12.65
C ILE A 154 9.70 0.20 12.01
N SER A 155 8.96 1.02 12.76
CA SER A 155 7.74 1.69 12.30
C SER A 155 7.62 3.11 12.84
N GLY A 156 8.16 4.07 12.09
CA GLY A 156 8.10 5.51 12.38
C GLY A 156 6.76 6.21 12.16
N ASN A 157 5.66 5.48 11.97
CA ASN A 157 4.34 6.00 11.56
C ASN A 157 4.31 6.80 10.24
N PHE A 158 5.39 6.80 9.46
CA PHE A 158 5.47 7.46 8.17
C PHE A 158 5.16 6.49 7.01
N CYS A 159 4.92 5.20 7.27
CA CYS A 159 4.55 4.25 6.24
C CYS A 159 3.23 4.58 5.49
N THR A 160 2.08 4.94 6.06
CA THR A 160 1.51 4.85 7.41
C THR A 160 0.54 3.65 7.43
N ASP A 161 0.64 2.74 8.40
CA ASP A 161 -0.22 1.55 8.47
C ASP A 161 -1.39 1.74 9.45
N LYS A 162 -2.62 1.41 9.02
CA LYS A 162 -3.85 1.42 9.83
C LYS A 162 -4.17 2.76 10.51
N LYS A 163 -3.71 3.89 9.94
CA LYS A 163 -4.01 5.25 10.42
C LYS A 163 -4.24 6.16 9.20
N VAL A 164 -5.13 7.14 9.36
CA VAL A 164 -5.37 8.16 8.35
C VAL A 164 -4.12 9.02 8.20
N SER A 165 -3.64 9.22 6.97
CA SER A 165 -2.42 9.97 6.68
C SER A 165 -2.44 10.54 5.28
N ALA A 166 -2.10 11.82 5.14
CA ALA A 166 -1.91 12.47 3.83
C ALA A 166 -0.75 11.83 3.04
N VAL A 167 0.23 11.23 3.73
CA VAL A 167 1.37 10.54 3.08
C VAL A 167 0.87 9.40 2.19
N ASN A 168 -0.08 8.61 2.66
CA ASN A 168 -0.66 7.51 1.87
C ASN A 168 -1.48 8.02 0.69
N ALA A 169 -2.17 9.16 0.84
CA ALA A 169 -2.95 9.77 -0.24
C ALA A 169 -2.05 10.33 -1.34
N LEU A 170 -0.89 10.89 -0.98
CA LEU A 170 0.04 11.50 -1.94
C LEU A 170 0.98 10.49 -2.60
N HIS A 171 1.51 9.52 -1.85
CA HIS A 171 2.51 8.58 -2.35
C HIS A 171 1.96 7.18 -2.65
N GLY A 172 0.69 6.92 -2.33
CA GLY A 172 0.09 5.60 -2.46
C GLY A 172 0.53 4.62 -1.38
N ARG A 173 -0.29 3.58 -1.15
CA ARG A 173 0.03 2.43 -0.31
C ARG A 173 -0.96 1.29 -0.61
N GLY A 174 -0.46 0.10 -0.87
CA GLY A 174 -1.24 -1.03 -1.35
C GLY A 174 -1.46 -0.92 -2.86
N LYS A 175 -2.73 -0.97 -3.29
CA LYS A 175 -3.13 -0.82 -4.68
C LYS A 175 -3.85 0.51 -4.84
N ASN A 176 -3.38 1.36 -5.73
CA ASN A 176 -4.09 2.55 -6.18
C ASN A 176 -4.90 2.17 -7.42
N VAL A 177 -6.22 2.14 -7.27
CA VAL A 177 -7.14 1.71 -8.32
C VAL A 177 -8.15 2.82 -8.57
N VAL A 178 -8.32 3.16 -9.85
CA VAL A 178 -9.38 4.06 -10.31
C VAL A 178 -10.47 3.22 -10.96
N ALA A 179 -11.72 3.44 -10.53
CA ALA A 179 -12.90 2.79 -11.06
C ALA A 179 -13.88 3.84 -11.58
N GLU A 180 -14.29 3.71 -12.83
CA GLU A 180 -15.16 4.69 -13.49
C GLU A 180 -16.20 4.03 -14.40
N THR A 181 -17.33 4.71 -14.61
CA THR A 181 -18.40 4.25 -15.51
C THR A 181 -19.20 5.45 -15.99
N TRP A 182 -19.71 5.39 -17.21
CA TRP A 182 -20.56 6.43 -17.78
C TRP A 182 -22.01 5.98 -17.74
N LEU A 183 -22.86 6.71 -17.01
CA LEU A 183 -24.27 6.37 -16.89
C LEU A 183 -25.13 7.22 -17.84
N PRO A 184 -25.82 6.61 -18.82
CA PRO A 184 -26.84 7.30 -19.59
C PRO A 184 -27.94 7.89 -18.68
N GLU A 185 -28.41 9.09 -19.00
CA GLU A 185 -29.46 9.79 -18.24
C GLU A 185 -30.70 8.92 -17.97
N LYS A 186 -31.10 8.11 -18.95
CA LYS A 186 -32.23 7.18 -18.84
C LYS A 186 -32.05 6.14 -17.72
N LEU A 187 -30.82 5.71 -17.46
CA LEU A 187 -30.53 4.78 -16.35
C LEU A 187 -30.52 5.49 -15.00
N VAL A 188 -30.18 6.78 -14.95
CA VAL A 188 -30.19 7.57 -13.71
C VAL A 188 -31.61 7.92 -13.27
N ARG A 189 -32.51 8.23 -14.21
CA ARG A 189 -33.90 8.63 -13.92
C ARG A 189 -34.84 7.47 -13.54
N ARG A 190 -34.39 6.22 -13.65
CA ARG A 190 -35.21 5.02 -13.47
C ARG A 190 -35.01 4.40 -12.09
#